data_AF-A0A8D8VEE8-F1
#
_entry.id   AF-A0A8D8VEE8-F1
#
_cell.length_a   1.000
_cell.length_b   1.000
_cell.length_c   1.000
_cell.angle_alpha   90.00
_cell.angle_beta   90.00
_cell.angle_gamma   90.00
#
_symmetry.space_group_name_H-M   'P 1'
#
loop_
_entity.id
_entity.type
_entity.pdbx_description
1 polymer ?
#
loop_
_entity_poly.entity_id
_entity_poly.type
_entity_poly.pdbx_seq_one_letter_code
_entity_poly.pdbx_strand_id
1 'polypeptide(L)'
;MLMSFEPENKKLLPGFKAEYKLEDDHRIIEVASMGIDSIDQTELLAYLGMKHDARPDAAKQKQQMERQRLVLIDTLSRKGAAYCRIYMLSDNKTLPDGTTVTLESIDAILITLQKFVETLTDSKPSTYFVLWHAVVSQQYGRLLKLVLKMYDEKSSKELYDCLVYAVSATSGLEHVLASLNSLQPVLFPPPVSVRPF
;
A
#
# COMPACT_ATOMS: atom_id res chain seq x y z
N MET A 1 8.38 13.74 6.17
CA MET A 1 9.60 12.93 5.97
C MET A 1 9.36 11.72 5.08
N LEU A 2 8.39 10.84 5.36
CA LEU A 2 8.11 9.67 4.51
C LEU A 2 7.71 9.99 3.05
N MET A 3 6.97 11.08 2.83
CA MET A 3 6.61 11.59 1.49
C MET A 3 7.82 11.91 0.60
N SER A 4 9.00 12.14 1.17
CA SER A 4 10.23 12.43 0.44
C SER A 4 10.90 11.17 -0.13
N PHE A 5 10.77 10.04 0.57
CA PHE A 5 11.32 8.75 0.15
C PHE A 5 10.37 8.02 -0.81
N GLU A 6 9.07 8.14 -0.59
CA GLU A 6 8.06 7.56 -1.48
C GLU A 6 6.91 8.55 -1.70
N PRO A 7 7.04 9.45 -2.69
CA PRO A 7 5.94 10.33 -3.05
C PRO A 7 4.82 9.52 -3.68
N GLU A 8 3.56 9.93 -3.45
CA GLU A 8 2.35 9.24 -3.96
C GLU A 8 2.43 8.94 -5.48
N ASN A 9 3.08 9.81 -6.26
CA ASN A 9 3.18 9.69 -7.71
C ASN A 9 4.28 8.73 -8.20
N LYS A 10 5.13 8.20 -7.31
CA LYS A 10 6.20 7.26 -7.64
C LYS A 10 6.09 5.93 -6.89
N LYS A 11 4.91 5.67 -6.29
CA LYS A 11 4.65 4.40 -5.62
C LYS A 11 4.77 3.24 -6.61
N LEU A 12 5.55 2.23 -6.23
CA LEU A 12 5.67 1.02 -7.02
C LEU A 12 4.42 0.16 -6.78
N LEU A 13 3.63 -0.04 -7.83
CA LEU A 13 2.51 -0.99 -7.83
C LEU A 13 3.00 -2.37 -8.27
N PRO A 14 2.38 -3.48 -7.84
CA PRO A 14 2.68 -4.81 -8.36
C PRO A 14 2.69 -4.85 -9.89
N GLY A 15 3.67 -5.56 -10.46
CA GLY A 15 3.88 -5.56 -11.91
C GLY A 15 4.56 -4.30 -12.47
N PHE A 16 5.12 -3.44 -11.61
CA PHE A 16 5.90 -2.29 -12.05
C PHE A 16 7.08 -2.71 -12.95
N LYS A 17 7.42 -1.83 -13.89
CA LYS A 17 8.56 -2.01 -14.82
C LYS A 17 9.77 -1.12 -14.47
N ALA A 18 9.61 -0.24 -13.48
CA ALA A 18 10.67 0.65 -13.02
C ALA A 18 11.77 -0.11 -12.27
N GLU A 19 12.95 0.50 -12.12
CA GLU A 19 14.05 -0.06 -11.33
C GLU A 19 13.67 -0.15 -9.84
N TYR A 20 13.90 -1.31 -9.24
CA TYR A 20 13.70 -1.55 -7.81
C TYR A 20 15.01 -1.33 -7.05
N LYS A 21 14.97 -0.56 -5.97
CA LYS A 21 16.12 -0.29 -5.10
C LYS A 21 15.81 -0.71 -3.68
N LEU A 22 16.54 -1.71 -3.19
CA LEU A 22 16.33 -2.30 -1.87
C LEU A 22 16.65 -1.29 -0.76
N GLU A 23 17.62 -0.41 -0.99
CA GLU A 23 18.05 0.61 -0.03
C GLU A 23 16.94 1.61 0.30
N ASP A 24 16.06 1.90 -0.66
CA ASP A 24 14.93 2.80 -0.46
C ASP A 24 13.91 2.17 0.49
N ASP A 25 13.64 0.86 0.38
CA ASP A 25 12.78 0.14 1.31
C ASP A 25 13.34 0.07 2.72
N HIS A 26 14.65 -0.15 2.87
CA HIS A 26 15.29 -0.13 4.19
C HIS A 26 15.13 1.24 4.88
N ARG A 27 15.32 2.35 4.15
CA ARG A 27 15.12 3.71 4.68
C ARG A 27 13.65 3.98 5.03
N ILE A 28 12.71 3.53 4.19
CA ILE A 28 11.27 3.65 4.48
C ILE A 28 10.95 2.94 5.80
N ILE A 29 11.47 1.72 6.00
CA ILE A 29 11.23 0.93 7.21
C ILE A 29 11.82 1.60 8.45
N GLU A 30 13.04 2.13 8.36
CA GLU A 30 13.70 2.84 9.45
C GLU A 30 12.86 4.05 9.89
N VAL A 31 12.50 4.92 8.94
CA VAL A 31 11.71 6.14 9.22
C VAL A 31 10.30 5.80 9.69
N ALA A 32 9.66 4.78 9.11
CA ALA A 32 8.34 4.35 9.54
C ALA A 32 8.37 3.76 10.95
N SER A 33 9.41 3.01 11.31
CA SER A 33 9.55 2.44 12.66
C SER A 33 9.71 3.54 13.70
N MET A 34 10.56 4.55 13.44
CA MET A 34 10.66 5.74 14.31
C MET A 34 9.31 6.45 14.48
N GLY A 35 8.52 6.55 13.41
CA GLY A 35 7.18 7.14 13.46
C GLY A 35 6.19 6.32 14.29
N ILE A 36 6.22 4.99 14.17
CA ILE A 36 5.38 4.07 14.93
C ILE A 36 5.75 4.12 16.43
N ASP A 37 7.04 4.12 16.75
CA ASP A 37 7.53 4.13 18.14
C ASP A 37 7.27 5.47 18.84
N SER A 38 7.12 6.56 18.08
CA SER A 38 6.79 7.88 18.63
C SER A 38 5.33 8.04 19.08
N ILE A 39 4.46 7.09 18.75
CA ILE A 39 3.01 7.16 19.01
C ILE A 39 2.63 6.10 20.05
N ASP A 40 1.99 6.54 21.15
CA ASP A 40 1.39 5.60 22.10
C ASP A 40 0.13 4.97 21.48
N GLN A 41 0.29 3.75 20.97
CA GLN A 41 -0.78 2.96 20.38
C GLN A 41 -1.85 2.58 21.41
N THR A 42 -1.48 2.38 22.67
CA THR A 42 -2.42 1.97 23.73
C THR A 42 -3.32 3.13 24.11
N GLU A 43 -2.75 4.32 24.30
CA GLU A 43 -3.52 5.55 24.52
C GLU A 43 -4.46 5.83 23.34
N LEU A 44 -3.96 5.67 22.11
CA LEU A 44 -4.76 5.90 20.91
C LEU A 44 -5.95 4.94 20.80
N LEU A 45 -5.75 3.65 21.07
CA LEU A 45 -6.84 2.66 21.07
C LEU A 45 -7.84 2.93 22.20
N ALA A 46 -7.36 3.30 23.39
CA ALA A 46 -8.23 3.69 24.49
C ALA A 46 -9.12 4.88 24.11
N TYR A 47 -8.54 5.88 23.44
CA TYR A 47 -9.27 7.03 22.92
C TYR A 47 -10.32 6.64 21.87
N LEU A 48 -9.98 5.77 20.91
CA LEU A 48 -10.94 5.29 19.90
C LEU A 48 -12.12 4.52 20.52
N GLY A 49 -11.92 3.90 21.68
CA GLY A 49 -12.98 3.23 22.45
C GLY A 49 -13.86 4.17 23.29
N MET A 50 -13.48 5.43 23.48
CA MET A 50 -14.25 6.39 24.29
C MET A 50 -15.47 6.90 23.53
N LYS A 51 -16.67 6.71 24.11
CA LYS A 51 -17.93 7.19 23.51
C LYS A 51 -18.15 8.69 23.63
N HIS A 52 -17.72 9.29 24.74
CA HIS A 52 -17.87 10.72 24.99
C HIS A 52 -16.76 11.20 25.92
N ASP A 53 -16.03 12.23 25.49
CA ASP A 53 -15.03 12.90 26.30
C ASP A 53 -15.65 14.18 26.89
N ALA A 54 -15.88 14.18 28.20
CA ALA A 54 -16.52 15.28 28.92
C ALA A 54 -15.54 16.41 29.30
N ARG A 55 -14.27 16.32 28.90
CA ARG A 55 -13.27 17.34 29.21
C ARG A 55 -13.51 18.62 28.40
N PRO A 56 -13.25 19.81 28.97
CA PRO A 56 -13.49 21.09 28.29
C PRO A 56 -12.61 21.30 27.05
N ASP A 57 -11.49 20.59 26.94
CA ASP A 57 -10.53 20.61 25.83
C ASP A 57 -10.69 19.44 24.83
N ALA A 58 -11.76 18.64 24.97
CA ALA A 58 -12.02 17.44 24.16
C ALA A 58 -11.92 17.66 22.64
N ALA A 59 -12.33 18.83 22.13
CA ALA A 59 -12.25 19.13 20.70
C ALA A 59 -10.79 19.21 20.19
N LYS A 60 -9.89 19.80 20.98
CA LYS A 60 -8.45 19.89 20.65
C LYS A 60 -7.79 18.52 20.75
N GLN A 61 -8.10 17.78 21.80
CA GLN A 61 -7.59 16.42 21.99
C GLN A 61 -8.04 15.51 20.83
N LYS A 62 -9.31 15.59 20.41
CA LYS A 62 -9.81 14.86 19.23
C LYS A 62 -9.00 15.12 17.98
N GLN A 63 -8.73 16.39 17.68
CA GLN A 63 -7.95 16.75 16.50
C GLN A 63 -6.52 16.20 16.58
N GLN A 64 -5.91 16.22 17.77
CA GLN A 64 -4.58 15.66 18.00
C GLN A 64 -4.55 14.13 17.84
N MET A 65 -5.49 13.41 18.45
CA MET A 65 -5.56 11.95 18.38
C MET A 65 -5.84 11.47 16.96
N GLU A 66 -6.75 12.13 16.24
CA GLU A 66 -6.99 11.83 14.81
C GLU A 66 -5.76 12.10 13.95
N ARG A 67 -4.99 13.16 14.23
CA ARG A 67 -3.74 13.41 13.53
C ARG A 67 -2.72 12.30 13.78
N GLN A 68 -2.55 11.87 15.04
CA GLN A 68 -1.66 10.76 15.38
C GLN A 68 -2.11 9.46 14.71
N ARG A 69 -3.42 9.18 14.71
CA ARG A 69 -4.01 8.03 14.01
C ARG A 69 -3.68 8.02 12.53
N LEU A 70 -3.86 9.14 11.82
CA LEU A 70 -3.55 9.23 10.39
C LEU A 70 -2.05 9.02 10.11
N VAL A 71 -1.18 9.56 10.96
CA VAL A 71 0.28 9.34 10.86
C VAL A 71 0.63 7.87 11.11
N LEU A 72 -0.01 7.23 12.09
CA LEU A 72 0.19 5.81 12.39
C LEU A 72 -0.27 4.92 11.22
N ILE A 73 -1.41 5.23 10.61
CA ILE A 73 -1.91 4.52 9.42
C ILE A 73 -0.92 4.65 8.26
N ASP A 74 -0.42 5.85 7.98
CA ASP A 74 0.53 6.09 6.87
C ASP A 74 1.87 5.36 7.12
N THR A 75 2.42 5.45 8.33
CA THR A 75 3.68 4.78 8.71
C THR A 75 3.56 3.25 8.67
N LEU A 76 2.52 2.67 9.28
CA LEU A 76 2.26 1.22 9.24
C LEU A 76 2.07 0.72 7.82
N SER A 77 1.31 1.45 7.00
CA SER A 77 1.05 1.06 5.61
C SER A 77 2.32 1.07 4.75
N ARG A 78 3.16 2.10 4.89
CA ARG A 78 4.44 2.18 4.16
C ARG A 78 5.42 1.11 4.62
N LYS A 79 5.53 0.87 5.93
CA LYS A 79 6.34 -0.22 6.49
C LYS A 79 5.88 -1.56 5.95
N GLY A 80 4.58 -1.84 5.97
CA GLY A 80 4.00 -3.07 5.46
C GLY A 80 4.25 -3.27 3.96
N ALA A 81 4.06 -2.23 3.15
CA ALA A 81 4.33 -2.30 1.71
C ALA A 81 5.82 -2.57 1.41
N ALA A 82 6.74 -1.92 2.14
CA ALA A 82 8.17 -2.18 2.04
C ALA A 82 8.53 -3.61 2.42
N TYR A 83 7.95 -4.16 3.51
CA TYR A 83 8.14 -5.57 3.87
C TYR A 83 7.67 -6.52 2.77
N CYS A 84 6.51 -6.25 2.16
CA CYS A 84 6.00 -7.05 1.04
C CYS A 84 6.95 -7.02 -0.16
N ARG A 85 7.49 -5.84 -0.50
CA ARG A 85 8.47 -5.67 -1.59
C ARG A 85 9.74 -6.45 -1.32
N ILE A 86 10.33 -6.31 -0.13
CA ILE A 86 11.52 -7.07 0.30
C ILE A 86 11.22 -8.58 0.21
N TYR A 87 10.09 -9.04 0.75
CA TYR A 87 9.74 -10.46 0.76
C TYR A 87 9.60 -11.07 -0.64
N MET A 88 9.13 -10.29 -1.61
CA MET A 88 8.85 -10.74 -2.98
C MET A 88 10.05 -10.56 -3.92
N LEU A 89 10.79 -9.46 -3.79
CA LEU A 89 11.77 -9.01 -4.78
C LEU A 89 13.24 -9.14 -4.33
N SER A 90 13.50 -9.25 -3.03
CA SER A 90 14.88 -9.38 -2.53
C SER A 90 15.30 -10.85 -2.42
N ASP A 91 16.53 -11.16 -2.85
CA ASP A 91 17.15 -12.47 -2.63
C ASP A 91 17.45 -12.68 -1.14
N ASN A 92 17.87 -11.62 -0.46
CA ASN A 92 18.12 -11.62 0.98
C ASN A 92 17.01 -10.85 1.71
N LYS A 93 16.07 -11.61 2.27
CA LYS A 93 14.91 -11.10 3.01
C LYS A 93 15.26 -10.59 4.41
N THR A 94 16.51 -10.25 4.67
CA THR A 94 16.99 -9.80 5.97
C THR A 94 17.17 -8.30 5.96
N LEU A 95 16.64 -7.64 6.99
CA LEU A 95 16.82 -6.22 7.25
C LEU A 95 18.25 -5.94 7.73
N PRO A 96 18.72 -4.67 7.66
CA PRO A 96 20.04 -4.28 8.16
C PRO A 96 20.27 -4.67 9.62
N ASP A 97 19.19 -4.69 10.41
CA ASP A 97 19.19 -5.03 11.83
C ASP A 97 19.23 -6.56 12.10
N GLY A 98 19.38 -7.38 11.06
CA GLY A 98 19.39 -8.84 11.15
C GLY A 98 18.00 -9.49 11.24
N THR A 99 16.93 -8.70 11.19
CA THR A 99 15.56 -9.22 11.25
C THR A 99 15.14 -9.80 9.90
N THR A 100 14.72 -11.06 9.87
CA THR A 100 14.21 -11.71 8.67
C THR A 100 12.75 -11.34 8.42
N VAL A 101 12.44 -10.86 7.22
CA VAL A 101 11.08 -10.58 6.77
C VAL A 101 10.38 -11.88 6.40
N THR A 102 9.39 -12.26 7.22
CA THR A 102 8.53 -13.43 7.01
C THR A 102 7.11 -13.01 6.66
N LEU A 103 6.31 -13.92 6.08
CA LEU A 103 4.89 -13.66 5.84
C LEU A 103 4.14 -13.33 7.15
N GLU A 104 4.48 -14.01 8.23
CA GLU A 104 3.91 -13.77 9.57
C GLU A 104 4.19 -12.33 10.06
N SER A 105 5.39 -11.81 9.79
CA SER A 105 5.74 -10.43 10.14
C SER A 105 4.91 -9.41 9.37
N ILE A 106 4.57 -9.70 8.10
CA ILE A 106 3.71 -8.87 7.26
C ILE A 106 2.26 -8.92 7.78
N ASP A 107 1.77 -10.12 8.08
CA ASP A 107 0.42 -10.34 8.62
C ASP A 107 0.25 -9.61 9.96
N ALA A 108 1.26 -9.65 10.83
CA ALA A 108 1.26 -8.93 12.11
C ALA A 108 1.14 -7.40 11.93
N ILE A 109 1.81 -6.83 10.92
CA ILE A 109 1.67 -5.40 10.57
C ILE A 109 0.26 -5.12 10.08
N LEU A 110 -0.32 -5.98 9.23
CA LEU A 110 -1.70 -5.81 8.75
C LEU A 110 -2.72 -5.89 9.88
N ILE A 111 -2.59 -6.86 10.78
CA ILE A 111 -3.44 -7.00 11.97
C ILE A 111 -3.34 -5.76 12.86
N THR A 112 -2.13 -5.21 13.01
CA THR A 112 -1.93 -3.98 13.79
C THR A 112 -2.61 -2.79 13.12
N LEU A 113 -2.44 -2.63 11.80
CA LEU A 113 -3.12 -1.58 11.04
C LEU A 113 -4.65 -1.67 11.16
N GLN A 114 -5.20 -2.88 11.09
CA GLN A 114 -6.65 -3.12 11.19
C GLN A 114 -7.26 -2.62 12.50
N LYS A 115 -6.48 -2.51 13.59
CA LYS A 115 -6.96 -1.95 14.87
C LYS A 115 -7.30 -0.45 14.77
N PHE A 116 -6.72 0.27 13.80
CA PHE A 116 -6.83 1.72 13.66
C PHE A 116 -7.70 2.16 12.49
N VAL A 117 -8.16 1.25 11.64
CA VAL A 117 -9.01 1.54 10.48
C VAL A 117 -10.31 0.75 10.56
N GLU A 118 -11.41 1.38 10.15
CA GLU A 118 -12.72 0.71 10.11
C GLU A 118 -12.78 -0.28 8.94
N THR A 119 -12.35 0.16 7.75
CA THR A 119 -12.03 -0.74 6.65
C THR A 119 -10.63 -0.52 6.12
N LEU A 120 -9.99 -1.62 5.73
CA LEU A 120 -8.64 -1.63 5.14
C LEU A 120 -8.56 -0.90 3.78
N THR A 121 -9.68 -0.46 3.21
CA THR A 121 -9.76 0.18 1.89
C THR A 121 -10.16 1.65 1.89
N ASP A 122 -10.36 2.25 3.06
CA ASP A 122 -10.86 3.64 3.16
C ASP A 122 -9.77 4.70 2.97
N SER A 123 -8.51 4.34 3.26
CA SER A 123 -7.39 5.27 3.11
C SER A 123 -6.42 4.80 2.02
N LYS A 124 -5.92 5.75 1.21
CA LYS A 124 -4.95 5.46 0.14
C LYS A 124 -3.70 4.70 0.64
N PRO A 125 -3.09 5.05 1.80
CA PRO A 125 -1.97 4.29 2.33
C PRO A 125 -2.36 2.85 2.67
N SER A 126 -3.48 2.65 3.38
CA SER A 126 -3.96 1.32 3.76
C SER A 126 -4.24 0.45 2.53
N THR A 127 -4.96 0.99 1.54
CA THR A 127 -5.24 0.28 0.28
C THR A 127 -3.96 -0.11 -0.43
N TYR A 128 -2.94 0.77 -0.46
CA TYR A 128 -1.64 0.48 -1.07
C TYR A 128 -0.92 -0.70 -0.41
N PHE A 129 -0.90 -0.74 0.93
CA PHE A 129 -0.33 -1.88 1.65
C PHE A 129 -1.12 -3.17 1.41
N VAL A 130 -2.45 -3.09 1.51
CA VAL A 130 -3.36 -4.23 1.32
C VAL A 130 -3.24 -4.82 -0.09
N LEU A 131 -2.96 -3.98 -1.08
CA LEU A 131 -2.71 -4.39 -2.45
C LEU A 131 -1.42 -5.22 -2.57
N TRP A 132 -0.32 -4.79 -1.93
CA TRP A 132 0.92 -5.57 -1.85
C TRP A 132 0.77 -6.85 -1.02
N HIS A 133 0.03 -6.77 0.09
CA HIS A 133 -0.30 -7.94 0.91
C HIS A 133 -1.01 -9.01 0.09
N ALA A 134 -1.98 -8.64 -0.77
CA ALA A 134 -2.68 -9.60 -1.61
C ALA A 134 -1.75 -10.36 -2.57
N VAL A 135 -0.66 -9.73 -3.00
CA VAL A 135 0.36 -10.37 -3.86
C VAL A 135 1.17 -11.39 -3.07
N VAL A 136 1.73 -11.01 -1.92
CA VAL A 136 2.58 -11.91 -1.12
C VAL A 136 1.81 -13.09 -0.54
N SER A 137 0.51 -12.91 -0.26
CA SER A 137 -0.39 -14.00 0.15
C SER A 137 -1.02 -14.78 -1.01
N GLN A 138 -0.66 -14.48 -2.27
CA GLN A 138 -1.19 -15.13 -3.49
C GLN A 138 -2.73 -15.05 -3.64
N GLN A 139 -3.34 -13.99 -3.11
CA GLN A 139 -4.78 -13.74 -3.17
C GLN A 139 -5.14 -12.85 -4.37
N TYR A 140 -4.95 -13.35 -5.59
CA TYR A 140 -5.09 -12.55 -6.81
C TYR A 140 -6.52 -12.05 -7.07
N GLY A 141 -7.55 -12.76 -6.60
CA GLY A 141 -8.94 -12.26 -6.66
C GLY A 141 -9.16 -10.99 -5.82
N ARG A 142 -8.51 -10.92 -4.64
CA ARG A 142 -8.51 -9.71 -3.80
C ARG A 142 -7.74 -8.58 -4.47
N LEU A 143 -6.58 -8.89 -5.06
CA LEU A 143 -5.78 -7.95 -5.84
C LEU A 143 -6.61 -7.34 -6.99
N LEU A 144 -7.25 -8.18 -7.82
CA LEU A 144 -8.09 -7.74 -8.94
C LEU A 144 -9.20 -6.80 -8.48
N LYS A 145 -9.92 -7.16 -7.43
CA LYS A 145 -11.00 -6.31 -6.87
C LYS A 145 -10.49 -4.93 -6.45
N LEU A 146 -9.32 -4.86 -5.81
CA LEU A 146 -8.72 -3.62 -5.35
C LEU A 146 -8.23 -2.76 -6.51
N VAL A 147 -7.54 -3.37 -7.49
CA VAL A 147 -7.01 -2.67 -8.66
C VAL A 147 -8.15 -2.08 -9.49
N LEU A 148 -9.23 -2.83 -9.70
CA LEU A 148 -10.42 -2.32 -10.41
C LEU A 148 -11.03 -1.11 -9.70
N LYS A 149 -11.22 -1.18 -8.38
CA LYS A 149 -11.72 -0.05 -7.58
C LYS A 149 -10.83 1.19 -7.73
N MET A 150 -9.51 1.02 -7.67
CA MET A 150 -8.56 2.13 -7.84
C MET A 150 -8.57 2.69 -9.28
N TYR A 151 -8.74 1.83 -10.27
CA TYR A 151 -8.81 2.22 -11.68
C TYR A 151 -10.09 3.01 -12.00
N ASP A 152 -11.22 2.65 -11.37
CA ASP A 152 -12.49 3.38 -11.49
C ASP A 152 -12.40 4.79 -10.89
N GLU A 153 -11.66 4.96 -9.80
CA GLU A 153 -11.43 6.28 -9.19
C GLU A 153 -10.49 7.16 -10.05
N LYS A 154 -9.38 6.59 -10.51
CA LYS A 154 -8.41 7.28 -11.35
C LYS A 154 -7.70 6.30 -12.28
N SER A 155 -8.05 6.33 -13.56
CA SER A 155 -7.35 5.54 -14.58
C SER A 155 -5.92 6.04 -14.78
N SER A 156 -4.97 5.11 -14.76
CA SER A 156 -3.55 5.37 -15.02
C SER A 156 -2.91 4.16 -15.68
N LYS A 157 -1.80 4.38 -16.39
CA LYS A 157 -1.07 3.30 -17.06
C LYS A 157 -0.48 2.32 -16.05
N GLU A 158 -0.02 2.83 -14.91
CA GLU A 158 0.56 2.04 -13.83
C GLU A 158 -0.47 1.10 -13.18
N LEU A 159 -1.71 1.58 -12.98
CA LEU A 159 -2.82 0.72 -12.53
C LEU A 159 -3.23 -0.30 -13.59
N TYR A 160 -3.16 0.07 -14.86
CA TYR A 160 -3.41 -0.85 -15.97
C TYR A 160 -2.37 -1.97 -16.03
N ASP A 161 -1.08 -1.63 -15.92
CA ASP A 161 0.01 -2.61 -15.83
C ASP A 161 -0.17 -3.52 -14.59
N CYS A 162 -0.60 -2.97 -13.46
CA CYS A 162 -0.95 -3.75 -12.27
C CYS A 162 -2.15 -4.68 -12.49
N LEU A 163 -3.15 -4.27 -13.26
CA LEU A 163 -4.30 -5.10 -13.64
C LEU A 163 -3.86 -6.26 -14.52
N VAL A 164 -3.04 -5.98 -15.54
CA VAL A 164 -2.45 -6.99 -16.43
C VAL A 164 -1.65 -8.00 -15.61
N TYR A 165 -0.83 -7.54 -14.66
CA TYR A 165 -0.10 -8.40 -13.73
C TYR A 165 -1.05 -9.31 -12.93
N ALA A 166 -2.09 -8.73 -12.30
CA ALA A 166 -3.05 -9.48 -11.49
C ALA A 166 -3.81 -10.55 -12.28
N VAL A 167 -4.20 -10.24 -13.53
CA VAL A 167 -4.84 -11.21 -14.44
C VAL A 167 -3.85 -12.28 -14.87
N SER A 168 -2.61 -11.92 -15.22
CA SER A 168 -1.58 -12.88 -15.63
C SER A 168 -1.20 -13.88 -14.53
N ALA A 169 -1.25 -13.45 -13.27
CA ALA A 169 -0.99 -14.30 -12.12
C ALA A 169 -2.17 -15.21 -11.75
N THR A 170 -3.35 -14.99 -12.34
CA THR A 170 -4.55 -15.79 -12.09
C THR A 170 -4.73 -16.84 -13.17
N SER A 171 -4.69 -18.12 -12.81
CA SER A 171 -4.93 -19.23 -13.74
C SER A 171 -6.34 -19.19 -14.33
N GLY A 172 -6.47 -19.41 -15.65
CA GLY A 172 -7.76 -19.52 -16.33
C GLY A 172 -8.31 -18.21 -16.94
N LEU A 173 -7.60 -17.08 -16.80
CA LEU A 173 -8.00 -15.78 -17.36
C LEU A 173 -7.18 -15.36 -18.60
N GLU A 174 -6.62 -16.32 -19.33
CA GLU A 174 -5.76 -16.08 -20.51
C GLU A 174 -6.47 -15.28 -21.61
N HIS A 175 -7.75 -15.54 -21.83
CA HIS A 175 -8.59 -14.81 -22.78
C HIS A 175 -8.79 -13.33 -22.38
N VAL A 176 -8.88 -13.06 -21.07
CA VAL A 176 -8.93 -11.68 -20.55
C VAL A 176 -7.59 -11.00 -20.75
N LEU A 177 -6.49 -11.70 -20.46
CA LEU A 177 -5.13 -11.16 -20.66
C LEU A 177 -4.88 -10.77 -22.13
N ALA A 178 -5.29 -11.62 -23.08
CA ALA A 178 -5.18 -11.31 -24.51
C ALA A 178 -5.99 -10.06 -24.89
N SER A 179 -7.18 -9.91 -24.32
CA SER A 179 -8.04 -8.74 -24.52
C SER A 179 -7.48 -7.47 -23.89
N LEU A 180 -6.87 -7.56 -22.71
CA LEU A 180 -6.20 -6.41 -22.09
C LEU A 180 -4.97 -5.98 -22.91
N ASN A 181 -4.13 -6.91 -23.33
CA ASN A 181 -2.94 -6.58 -24.11
C ASN A 181 -3.29 -5.90 -25.46
N SER A 182 -4.40 -6.28 -26.09
CA SER A 182 -4.85 -5.63 -27.33
C SER A 182 -5.43 -4.23 -27.10
N LEU A 183 -6.02 -3.96 -25.93
CA LEU A 183 -6.53 -2.65 -25.54
C LEU A 183 -5.43 -1.66 -25.12
N GLN A 184 -4.32 -2.15 -24.56
CA GLN A 184 -3.23 -1.31 -24.06
C GLN A 184 -2.74 -0.22 -25.05
N PRO A 185 -2.40 -0.52 -26.33
CA PRO A 185 -1.94 0.50 -27.28
C PRO A 185 -3.04 1.51 -27.66
N VAL A 186 -4.32 1.14 -27.51
CA VAL A 186 -5.46 2.01 -27.80
C VAL A 186 -5.70 2.97 -26.63
N LEU A 187 -5.63 2.46 -25.40
CA LEU A 187 -5.85 3.26 -24.18
C LEU A 187 -4.65 4.18 -23.88
N PHE A 188 -3.44 3.73 -24.17
CA PHE A 188 -2.19 4.45 -23.89
C PHE A 188 -1.34 4.54 -25.16
N PRO A 189 -1.75 5.35 -26.15
CA PRO A 189 -1.02 5.49 -27.40
C PRO A 189 0.37 6.09 -27.17
N PRO A 190 1.34 5.81 -28.04
CA PRO A 190 2.63 6.48 -28.03
C PRO A 190 2.47 8.01 -28.09
N PRO A 191 3.37 8.79 -27.45
CA PRO A 191 3.26 10.25 -27.37
C PRO A 191 3.31 10.96 -28.74
N VAL A 192 3.78 10.26 -29.79
CA VAL A 192 3.93 10.80 -31.15
C VAL A 192 2.65 10.62 -31.98
N SER A 193 1.69 9.81 -31.53
CA SER A 193 0.50 9.43 -32.30
C SER A 193 -0.78 9.97 -31.66
N VAL A 194 -1.04 11.26 -31.80
CA VAL A 194 -2.41 11.78 -31.65
C VAL A 194 -3.18 11.40 -32.90
N ARG A 195 -4.40 10.85 -32.75
CA ARG A 195 -5.22 10.44 -33.88
C ARG A 195 -5.41 11.66 -34.82
N PRO A 196 -5.04 11.56 -36.11
CA PRO A 196 -5.28 12.66 -37.04
C PRO A 196 -6.78 12.92 -37.14
N PHE A 197 -7.15 14.21 -37.16
CA PHE A 197 -8.53 14.67 -37.32
C PHE A 197 -8.99 14.58 -38.77
#